data_AF-E9PLZ7-F1
#
_entry.id   AF-E9PLZ7-F1
#
_cell.length_a   1.000
_cell.length_b   1.000
_cell.length_c   1.000
_cell.angle_alpha   90.00
_cell.angle_beta   90.00
_cell.angle_gamma   90.00
#
_symmetry.space_group_name_H-M   'P 1'
#
loop_
_entity.id
_entity.type
_entity.pdbx_description
1 polymer ?
#
loop_
_entity_poly.entity_id
_entity_poly.type
_entity_poly.pdbx_seq_one_letter_code
_entity_poly.pdbx_strand_id
1 'polypeptide(L)'
;MVVMIVGFLTVLIQGSTHAGGFHNVLEQSTNGSRLHIFDFDVDPLRRHTFWTITVGGTFTWLGIYGVNQSTIQRCISCKTEKHAKLALYFNLLGLWIILVCAVFSGLIMYSHFKDCDPWTSGIISAPDQLMPYFVMEIFATMPGLPGLFV
;
A
#
# COMPACT_ATOMS: atom_id res chain seq x y z
N MET A 1 5.44 -12.56 3.43
CA MET A 1 6.23 -11.38 3.02
C MET A 1 6.77 -11.52 1.60
N VAL A 2 7.51 -12.59 1.28
CA VAL A 2 8.06 -12.78 -0.08
C VAL A 2 6.96 -12.77 -1.15
N VAL A 3 5.91 -13.59 -1.00
CA VAL A 3 4.79 -13.65 -1.96
C VAL A 3 4.15 -12.27 -2.19
N MET A 4 3.80 -11.56 -1.12
CA MET A 4 3.25 -10.20 -1.18
C MET A 4 4.19 -9.21 -1.89
N ILE A 5 5.49 -9.23 -1.59
CA ILE A 5 6.46 -8.35 -2.25
C ILE A 5 6.54 -8.66 -3.74
N VAL A 6 6.58 -9.95 -4.11
CA VAL A 6 6.58 -10.34 -5.53
C VAL A 6 5.28 -9.90 -6.21
N GLY A 7 4.12 -10.07 -5.57
CA GLY A 7 2.83 -9.59 -6.08
C GLY A 7 2.80 -8.07 -6.29
N PHE A 8 3.34 -7.29 -5.36
CA PHE A 8 3.46 -5.85 -5.57
C PHE A 8 4.45 -5.51 -6.70
N LEU A 9 5.59 -6.18 -6.77
CA LEU A 9 6.59 -5.94 -7.81
C LEU A 9 6.05 -6.26 -9.21
N THR A 10 5.30 -7.36 -9.37
CA THR A 10 4.69 -7.69 -10.66
C THR A 10 3.70 -6.61 -11.08
N VAL A 11 2.84 -6.14 -10.17
CA VAL A 11 1.89 -5.04 -10.43
C VAL A 11 2.62 -3.75 -10.77
N LEU A 12 3.71 -3.42 -10.07
CA LEU A 12 4.49 -2.22 -10.36
C LEU A 12 5.13 -2.27 -11.75
N ILE A 13 5.73 -3.41 -12.12
CA ILE A 13 6.38 -3.58 -13.41
C ILE A 13 5.36 -3.50 -14.54
N GLN A 14 4.31 -4.33 -14.49
CA GLN A 14 3.31 -4.36 -15.56
C GLN A 14 2.46 -3.11 -15.60
N GLY A 15 2.04 -2.58 -14.46
CA GLY A 15 1.29 -1.33 -14.43
C GLY A 15 2.12 -0.16 -14.97
N SER A 16 3.43 -0.11 -14.68
CA SER A 16 4.30 0.93 -15.25
C SER A 16 4.49 0.78 -16.76
N THR A 17 4.60 -0.45 -17.30
CA THR A 17 4.73 -0.65 -18.76
C THR A 17 3.45 -0.25 -19.48
N HIS A 18 2.28 -0.61 -18.95
CA HIS A 18 0.98 -0.23 -19.50
C HIS A 18 0.72 1.29 -19.43
N ALA A 19 1.20 1.95 -18.38
CA ALA A 19 1.07 3.40 -18.21
C ALA A 19 2.10 4.23 -18.99
N GLY A 20 2.91 3.63 -19.88
CA GLY A 20 3.92 4.35 -20.68
C GLY A 20 5.20 4.70 -19.92
N GLY A 21 5.46 4.04 -18.80
CA GLY A 21 6.66 4.18 -17.98
C GLY A 21 6.41 4.87 -16.63
N PHE A 22 7.31 4.60 -15.67
CA PHE A 22 7.21 5.14 -14.31
C PHE A 22 7.25 6.68 -14.24
N HIS A 23 7.96 7.31 -15.17
CA HIS A 23 8.03 8.78 -15.25
C HIS A 23 6.67 9.40 -15.59
N ASN A 24 5.95 8.82 -16.54
CA ASN A 24 4.63 9.29 -16.93
C ASN A 24 3.61 9.14 -15.78
N VAL A 25 3.69 8.05 -15.02
CA VAL A 25 2.84 7.84 -13.83
C VAL A 25 3.06 8.95 -12.79
N LEU A 26 4.32 9.30 -12.51
CA LEU A 26 4.65 10.37 -11.57
C LEU A 26 4.18 11.74 -12.07
N GLU A 27 4.37 12.04 -13.35
CA GLU A 27 3.93 13.30 -13.94
C GLU A 27 2.41 13.43 -13.91
N GLN A 28 1.68 12.37 -14.29
CA GLN A 28 0.22 12.34 -14.22
C GLN A 28 -0.30 12.44 -12.79
N SER A 29 0.37 11.82 -11.82
CA SER A 29 0.02 11.90 -10.40
C SER A 29 0.26 13.30 -9.82
N THR A 30 1.32 13.97 -10.27
CA THR A 30 1.62 15.37 -9.93
C THR A 30 0.55 16.30 -10.49
N ASN A 31 0.23 16.17 -11.78
CA ASN A 31 -0.80 16.96 -12.45
C ASN A 31 -2.20 16.71 -11.87
N GLY A 32 -2.47 15.51 -11.39
CA GLY A 32 -3.70 15.13 -10.70
C GLY A 32 -3.83 15.69 -9.27
N SER A 33 -2.87 16.48 -8.78
CA SER A 33 -2.84 17.00 -7.40
C SER A 33 -2.91 15.91 -6.32
N ARG A 34 -2.51 14.67 -6.65
CA ARG A 34 -2.54 13.53 -5.72
C ARG A 34 -1.29 13.44 -4.83
N LEU A 35 -0.24 14.21 -5.15
CA LEU A 35 1.03 14.25 -4.41
C LEU A 35 1.09 15.36 -3.35
N HIS A 36 -0.03 15.70 -2.70
CA HIS A 36 -0.01 16.56 -1.52
C HIS A 36 0.41 15.76 -0.28
N ILE A 37 1.73 15.73 -0.03
CA ILE A 37 2.34 14.89 1.02
C ILE A 37 2.04 15.41 2.43
N PHE A 38 1.88 16.73 2.59
CA PHE A 38 1.70 17.36 3.89
C PHE A 38 0.45 18.22 3.92
N ASP A 39 -0.56 17.78 4.68
CA ASP A 39 -1.72 18.56 5.08
C ASP A 39 -1.64 18.81 6.59
N PHE A 40 -1.40 20.06 6.98
CA PHE A 40 -1.24 20.48 8.38
C PHE A 40 -2.54 21.00 9.02
N ASP A 41 -3.68 20.81 8.35
CA ASP A 41 -4.99 21.19 8.90
C ASP A 41 -5.27 20.43 10.22
N VAL A 42 -5.78 21.16 11.21
CA VAL A 42 -6.03 20.69 12.57
C VAL A 42 -7.46 20.15 12.71
N ASP A 43 -8.29 20.27 11.67
CA ASP A 43 -9.67 19.80 11.68
C ASP A 43 -9.76 18.28 11.99
N PRO A 44 -10.36 17.88 13.13
CA PRO A 44 -10.49 16.47 13.52
C PRO A 44 -11.48 15.69 12.64
N LEU A 45 -12.32 16.36 11.84
CA LEU A 45 -13.22 15.71 10.88
C LEU A 45 -12.49 15.25 9.61
N ARG A 46 -11.29 15.80 9.33
CA ARG A 46 -10.47 15.36 8.21
C ARG A 46 -9.77 14.05 8.54
N ARG A 47 -10.12 13.01 7.77
CA ARG A 47 -9.68 11.62 8.01
C ARG A 47 -8.17 11.43 7.95
N HIS A 48 -7.47 12.15 7.07
CA HIS A 48 -6.04 12.02 6.86
C HIS A 48 -5.37 13.40 6.85
N THR A 49 -4.85 13.82 8.00
CA THR A 49 -3.99 15.00 8.16
C THR A 49 -2.70 14.58 8.85
N PHE A 50 -1.70 15.45 8.84
CA PHE A 50 -0.47 15.23 9.59
C PHE A 50 -0.77 14.86 11.05
N TRP A 51 -1.71 15.55 11.71
CA TRP A 51 -2.06 15.32 13.09
C TRP A 51 -2.76 13.97 13.32
N THR A 52 -3.74 13.62 12.50
CA THR A 52 -4.46 12.34 12.67
C THR A 52 -3.56 11.14 12.36
N ILE A 53 -2.65 11.26 11.39
CA ILE A 53 -1.69 10.21 11.05
C ILE A 53 -0.60 10.10 12.11
N THR A 54 0.00 11.21 12.55
CA THR A 54 1.07 11.17 13.55
C THR A 54 0.52 10.74 14.91
N VAL A 55 -0.47 11.45 15.46
CA VAL A 55 -1.00 11.15 16.80
C VAL A 55 -1.78 9.83 16.79
N GLY A 56 -2.76 9.70 15.89
CA GLY A 56 -3.59 8.49 15.80
C GLY A 56 -2.79 7.26 15.36
N GLY A 57 -1.84 7.43 14.44
CA GLY A 57 -0.92 6.37 14.04
C GLY A 57 -0.03 5.91 15.18
N THR A 58 0.55 6.82 15.98
CA THR A 58 1.37 6.43 17.14
C THR A 58 0.57 5.56 18.12
N PHE A 59 -0.66 5.93 18.48
CA PHE A 59 -1.50 5.11 19.36
C PHE A 59 -1.84 3.74 18.73
N THR A 60 -2.13 3.72 17.44
CA THR A 60 -2.43 2.48 16.71
C THR A 60 -1.23 1.53 16.72
N TRP A 61 -0.04 2.03 16.38
CA TRP A 61 1.19 1.24 16.37
C TRP A 61 1.61 0.79 17.77
N LEU A 62 1.44 1.65 18.78
CA LEU A 62 1.69 1.30 20.17
C LEU A 62 0.77 0.15 20.62
N GLY A 63 -0.50 0.16 20.21
CA GLY A 63 -1.42 -0.96 20.43
C GLY A 63 -0.94 -2.26 19.78
N ILE A 64 -0.58 -2.20 18.50
CA ILE A 64 -0.18 -3.36 17.69
C ILE A 64 1.13 -4.00 18.18
N TYR A 65 2.11 -3.20 18.60
CA TYR A 65 3.41 -3.72 19.04
C TYR A 65 3.53 -3.86 20.56
N GLY A 66 2.82 -3.04 21.33
CA GLY A 66 2.93 -2.96 22.78
C GLY A 66 1.95 -3.86 23.55
N VAL A 67 0.75 -4.12 23.01
CA VAL A 67 -0.29 -4.91 23.72
C VAL A 67 -0.90 -6.05 22.90
N ASN A 68 -0.65 -6.12 21.60
CA ASN A 68 -1.17 -7.22 20.78
C ASN A 68 -0.52 -8.55 21.18
N GLN A 69 -1.36 -9.49 21.61
CA GLN A 69 -0.95 -10.82 22.02
C GLN A 69 -0.10 -11.52 20.96
N SER A 70 -0.48 -11.44 19.68
CA SER A 70 0.24 -12.13 18.60
C SER A 70 1.67 -11.60 18.41
N THR A 71 1.88 -10.30 18.59
CA THR A 71 3.20 -9.66 18.48
C THR A 71 4.07 -9.99 19.68
N ILE A 72 3.51 -9.92 20.88
CA ILE A 72 4.23 -10.25 22.13
C ILE A 72 4.64 -11.73 22.12
N GLN A 73 3.74 -12.63 21.71
CA GLN A 73 4.02 -14.06 21.62
C GLN A 73 5.20 -14.37 20.68
N ARG A 74 5.28 -13.71 19.52
CA ARG A 74 6.44 -13.86 18.61
C ARG A 74 7.75 -13.40 19.25
N CYS A 75 7.72 -12.35 20.06
CA CYS A 75 8.91 -11.84 20.73
C CYS A 75 9.40 -12.79 21.83
N ILE A 76 8.50 -13.35 22.64
CA ILE A 76 8.87 -14.28 23.72
C ILE A 76 9.28 -15.67 23.23
N SER A 77 8.90 -16.07 22.01
CA SER A 77 9.38 -17.31 21.39
C SER A 77 10.85 -17.24 20.95
N CYS A 78 11.46 -16.05 20.93
CA CYS A 78 12.87 -15.88 20.58
C CYS A 78 13.79 -16.28 21.73
N LYS A 79 14.90 -16.96 21.43
CA LYS A 79 15.86 -17.46 22.43
C LYS A 79 16.54 -16.36 23.25
N THR A 80 16.69 -15.16 22.70
CA THR A 80 17.32 -14.02 23.37
C THR A 80 16.62 -12.71 23.01
N GLU A 81 16.73 -11.72 23.90
CA GLU A 81 16.19 -10.37 23.68
C GLU A 81 16.78 -9.71 22.43
N LYS A 82 18.07 -9.95 22.14
CA LYS A 82 18.74 -9.43 20.94
C LYS A 82 18.10 -9.98 19.66
N HIS A 83 17.74 -11.27 19.63
CA HIS A 83 17.04 -11.85 18.48
C HIS A 83 15.63 -11.28 18.32
N ALA A 84 14.90 -11.08 19.43
CA ALA A 84 13.57 -10.46 19.38
C ALA A 84 13.63 -9.02 18.82
N LYS A 85 14.58 -8.20 19.30
CA LYS A 85 14.80 -6.84 18.78
C LYS A 85 15.14 -6.83 17.29
N LEU A 86 16.06 -7.71 16.88
CA LEU A 86 16.45 -7.83 15.47
C LEU A 86 15.28 -8.25 14.57
N ALA A 87 14.47 -9.22 15.02
CA ALA A 87 13.26 -9.65 14.30
C ALA A 87 12.27 -8.50 14.13
N LEU A 88 12.12 -7.64 15.15
CA LEU A 88 11.25 -6.47 15.08
C LEU A 88 11.74 -5.42 14.07
N TYR A 89 13.07 -5.18 14.01
CA TYR A 89 13.65 -4.30 12.99
C TYR A 89 13.48 -4.84 11.57
N PHE A 90 13.63 -6.15 11.35
CA PHE A 90 13.34 -6.75 10.04
C PHE A 90 11.87 -6.64 9.67
N ASN A 91 10.96 -6.81 10.63
CA ASN A 91 9.54 -6.61 10.41
C ASN A 91 9.23 -5.16 10.02
N LEU A 92 9.83 -4.18 10.71
CA LEU A 92 9.70 -2.78 10.39
C LEU A 92 10.17 -2.50 8.96
N LEU A 93 11.37 -2.95 8.58
CA LEU A 93 11.90 -2.78 7.23
C LEU A 93 11.00 -3.39 6.16
N GLY A 94 10.48 -4.61 6.39
CA GLY A 94 9.53 -5.25 5.49
C GLY A 94 8.23 -4.47 5.31
N LEU A 95 7.70 -3.90 6.40
CA LEU A 95 6.51 -3.05 6.38
C LEU A 95 6.75 -1.78 5.55
N TRP A 96 7.89 -1.10 5.74
CA TRP A 96 8.25 0.08 4.95
C TRP A 96 8.30 -0.23 3.45
N ILE A 97 8.91 -1.36 3.07
CA ILE A 97 8.99 -1.79 1.67
C ILE A 97 7.59 -2.00 1.09
N ILE A 98 6.73 -2.76 1.79
CA ILE A 98 5.36 -3.03 1.34
C ILE A 98 4.55 -1.74 1.21
N LEU A 99 4.68 -0.82 2.17
CA LEU A 99 3.95 0.44 2.17
C LEU A 99 4.36 1.31 0.98
N VAL A 100 5.66 1.43 0.71
CA VAL A 100 6.17 2.16 -0.46
C VAL A 100 5.65 1.52 -1.75
N CYS A 101 5.73 0.20 -1.88
CA CYS A 101 5.19 -0.51 -3.04
C CYS A 101 3.69 -0.27 -3.23
N ALA A 102 2.90 -0.36 -2.15
CA ALA A 102 1.46 -0.15 -2.20
C ALA A 102 1.09 1.28 -2.65
N VAL A 103 1.81 2.30 -2.17
CA VAL A 103 1.62 3.69 -2.59
C VAL A 103 1.88 3.82 -4.10
N PHE A 104 3.00 3.29 -4.60
CA PHE A 104 3.30 3.35 -6.03
C PHE A 104 2.29 2.57 -6.87
N SER A 105 1.86 1.38 -6.44
CA SER A 105 0.79 0.63 -7.12
C SER A 105 -0.52 1.43 -7.17
N GLY A 106 -0.87 2.15 -6.11
CA GLY A 106 -2.03 3.04 -6.07
C GLY A 106 -1.92 4.21 -7.05
N LEU A 107 -0.72 4.82 -7.19
CA LEU A 107 -0.48 5.89 -8.16
C LEU A 107 -0.56 5.39 -9.61
N ILE A 108 -0.03 4.20 -9.89
CA ILE A 108 -0.12 3.59 -11.22
C ILE A 108 -1.59 3.29 -11.55
N MET A 109 -2.33 2.71 -10.61
CA MET A 109 -3.76 2.46 -10.78
C MET A 109 -4.52 3.76 -11.06
N TYR A 110 -4.21 4.85 -10.35
CA TYR A 110 -4.78 6.17 -10.62
C TYR A 110 -4.44 6.68 -12.03
N SER A 111 -3.18 6.55 -12.45
CA SER A 111 -2.73 6.93 -13.79
C SER A 111 -3.46 6.15 -14.89
N HIS A 112 -3.75 4.86 -14.65
CA HIS A 112 -4.48 4.01 -15.57
C HIS A 112 -5.98 4.37 -15.69
N PHE A 113 -6.64 4.65 -14.57
CA PHE A 113 -8.08 4.95 -14.55
C PHE A 113 -8.43 6.43 -14.67
N LYS A 114 -7.45 7.31 -14.88
CA LYS A 114 -7.62 8.77 -14.95
C LYS A 114 -8.72 9.21 -15.94
N ASP A 115 -8.80 8.56 -17.09
CA ASP A 115 -9.75 8.92 -18.16
C ASP A 115 -11.07 8.12 -18.11
N CYS A 116 -11.06 6.95 -17.46
CA CYS A 116 -12.23 6.06 -17.36
C CYS A 116 -12.23 5.33 -16.01
N ASP A 117 -12.72 6.00 -14.96
CA ASP A 117 -12.79 5.44 -13.62
C ASP A 117 -13.92 4.39 -13.51
N PRO A 118 -13.60 3.09 -13.30
CA PRO A 118 -14.60 2.02 -13.20
C PRO A 118 -15.46 2.13 -11.93
N TRP A 119 -15.03 2.93 -10.96
CA TRP A 119 -15.82 3.28 -9.78
C TRP A 119 -16.96 4.24 -10.13
N THR A 120 -16.66 5.34 -10.83
CA THR A 120 -17.66 6.36 -11.21
C THR A 120 -18.62 5.84 -12.29
N SER A 121 -18.17 4.89 -13.13
CA SER A 121 -19.02 4.25 -14.14
C SER A 121 -19.93 3.14 -13.59
N GLY A 122 -19.86 2.82 -12.29
CA GLY A 122 -20.75 1.87 -11.63
C GLY A 122 -20.42 0.39 -11.86
N ILE A 123 -19.27 0.08 -12.46
CA ILE A 123 -18.77 -1.29 -12.64
C ILE A 123 -18.37 -1.88 -11.28
N ILE A 124 -17.91 -1.04 -10.36
CA ILE A 124 -17.41 -1.43 -9.03
C ILE A 124 -18.24 -0.76 -7.92
N SER A 125 -18.73 -1.55 -6.97
CA SER A 125 -19.60 -1.07 -5.88
C SER A 125 -18.85 -0.46 -4.69
N ALA A 126 -17.57 -0.80 -4.50
CA ALA A 126 -16.76 -0.33 -3.38
C ALA A 126 -15.34 0.08 -3.82
N PRO A 127 -14.76 1.17 -3.26
CA PRO A 127 -13.42 1.63 -3.63
C PRO A 127 -12.33 0.59 -3.35
N ASP A 128 -12.52 -0.31 -2.37
CA ASP A 128 -11.55 -1.35 -2.01
C ASP A 128 -11.40 -2.45 -3.09
N GLN A 129 -12.37 -2.56 -4.00
CA GLN A 129 -12.35 -3.54 -5.09
C GLN A 129 -11.58 -3.04 -6.33
N LEU A 130 -11.21 -1.76 -6.36
CA LEU A 130 -10.54 -1.13 -7.50
C LEU A 130 -9.18 -1.78 -7.79
N MET A 131 -8.41 -2.07 -6.74
CA MET A 131 -7.08 -2.65 -6.89
C MET A 131 -7.13 -4.12 -7.37
N PRO A 132 -7.95 -5.01 -6.80
CA PRO A 132 -8.16 -6.34 -7.37
C PRO A 132 -8.63 -6.31 -8.84
N TYR A 133 -9.55 -5.39 -9.18
CA TYR A 133 -10.03 -5.24 -10.55
C TYR A 133 -8.91 -4.83 -11.51
N PHE A 134 -8.10 -3.85 -11.10
CA PHE A 134 -6.91 -3.40 -11.84
C PHE A 134 -5.90 -4.54 -12.10
N VAL A 135 -5.62 -5.36 -11.08
CA VAL A 135 -4.73 -6.51 -11.24
C VAL A 135 -5.32 -7.51 -12.22
N MET A 136 -6.62 -7.80 -12.15
CA MET A 136 -7.26 -8.72 -13.09
C MET A 136 -7.21 -8.22 -14.54
N GLU A 137 -7.33 -6.90 -14.75
CA GLU A 137 -7.28 -6.29 -16.08
C GLU A 137 -5.88 -6.32 -16.71
N ILE A 138 -4.85 -5.91 -15.95
CA ILE A 138 -3.46 -5.90 -16.43
C ILE A 138 -2.93 -7.32 -16.69
N PHE A 139 -3.30 -8.27 -15.84
CA PHE A 139 -2.83 -9.65 -15.93
C PHE A 139 -3.78 -10.59 -16.67
N ALA A 140 -4.77 -10.06 -17.40
CA ALA A 140 -5.73 -10.86 -18.17
C ALA A 140 -5.06 -11.82 -19.17
N THR A 141 -3.86 -11.46 -19.66
CA THR A 141 -3.08 -12.27 -20.61
C THR A 141 -2.15 -13.29 -19.95
N MET A 142 -1.97 -13.25 -18.62
CA MET A 142 -1.06 -14.11 -17.87
C MET A 142 -1.79 -14.84 -16.73
N PRO A 143 -2.45 -15.98 -17.02
CA PRO A 143 -3.21 -16.72 -16.02
C PRO A 143 -2.28 -17.25 -14.91
N GLY A 144 -2.60 -16.92 -13.65
CA GLY A 144 -1.86 -17.34 -12.45
C GLY A 144 -1.20 -16.19 -11.67
N LEU A 145 -0.75 -15.13 -12.36
CA LEU A 145 -0.20 -13.92 -11.72
C LEU A 145 -1.21 -13.10 -10.88
N PRO A 146 -2.51 -13.00 -11.26
CA PRO A 146 -3.49 -12.36 -10.40
C PRO A 146 -3.66 -13.07 -9.05
N GLY A 147 -3.53 -14.40 -9.04
CA GLY A 147 -3.60 -15.21 -7.81
C GLY A 147 -2.39 -15.08 -6.89
N LEU A 148 -1.32 -14.39 -7.32
CA LEU A 148 -0.20 -14.04 -6.45
C LEU A 148 -0.49 -12.79 -5.60
N PHE A 149 -1.45 -11.97 -6.04
CA PHE A 149 -1.86 -10.74 -5.39
C PHE A 149 -3.04 -10.95 -4.42
N VAL A 150 -3.89 -11.96 -4.69
CA VAL A 150 -5.00 -12.41 -3.83
C VAL A 150 -4.48 -13.37 -2.75
#